data_AF-A0A399SDU6-F1
#
_entry.id   AF-A0A399SDU6-F1
#
_cell.length_a   1.000
_cell.length_b   1.000
_cell.length_c   1.000
_cell.angle_alpha   90.00
_cell.angle_beta   90.00
_cell.angle_gamma   90.00
#
_symmetry.space_group_name_H-M   'P 1'
#
loop_
_entity.id
_entity.type
_entity.pdbx_description
1 polymer ?
#
loop_
_entity_poly.entity_id
_entity_poly.type
_entity_poly.pdbx_seq_one_letter_code
_entity_poly.pdbx_strand_id
1 'polypeptide(L)'
;MQDLKIVGVEDGALVVEGAGGDRHRLVMDDAFRSALRRQSADGGATRKAAPRIIQSFIRQGMSAEDVARETGASVEYVRKFEGPVVAEREHVVRSAMKVPVHTAIEVDPMGQGTLFGQVIEERLESLGAQEVRWSSWKEQLGGWVVKVAFTSEEIEHDARWSYDAKKHALSPANNEAITLSQQGEIRGALIPRLRALPPEAADTHEEAGVTRFDSGAFRLPEPTASSTQDTAPQPWEAPRRDEGASVSHLGRQGNHPAGTQQPARVAQVELNETADLLEALRRRRGERESVPREDEGDDPVEDA
;
A
#
# COMPACT_ATOMS: atom_id res chain seq x y z
N MET A 1 -25.88 45.44 -2.19
CA MET A 1 -25.12 44.46 -2.99
C MET A 1 -26.13 43.38 -3.36
N GLN A 2 -26.28 43.06 -4.65
CA GLN A 2 -27.24 42.06 -5.12
C GLN A 2 -26.46 40.83 -5.56
N ASP A 3 -26.87 39.66 -5.08
CA ASP A 3 -26.26 38.40 -5.47
C ASP A 3 -26.86 37.96 -6.82
N LEU A 4 -25.97 37.64 -7.77
CA LEU A 4 -26.33 37.21 -9.13
C LEU A 4 -25.89 35.75 -9.33
N LYS A 5 -26.75 34.94 -9.94
CA LYS A 5 -26.49 33.53 -10.26
C LYS A 5 -26.13 33.37 -11.72
N ILE A 6 -25.10 32.58 -12.03
CA ILE A 6 -24.72 32.30 -13.41
C ILE A 6 -25.70 31.28 -14.01
N VAL A 7 -26.30 31.63 -15.15
CA VAL A 7 -27.30 30.80 -15.86
C VAL A 7 -26.70 30.18 -17.12
N GLY A 8 -25.75 30.84 -17.78
CA GLY A 8 -25.11 30.30 -18.97
C GLY A 8 -24.03 31.21 -19.58
N VAL A 9 -23.51 30.79 -20.72
CA VAL A 9 -22.55 31.55 -21.54
C VAL A 9 -23.16 31.75 -22.92
N GLU A 10 -23.21 32.99 -23.39
CA GLU A 10 -23.77 33.36 -24.70
C GLU A 10 -22.86 34.38 -25.37
N ASP A 11 -22.47 34.14 -26.62
CA ASP A 11 -21.57 35.00 -27.42
C ASP A 11 -20.26 35.41 -26.70
N GLY A 12 -19.73 34.52 -25.86
CA GLY A 12 -18.51 34.80 -25.08
C GLY A 12 -18.71 35.74 -23.88
N ALA A 13 -19.96 36.02 -23.49
CA ALA A 13 -20.33 36.75 -22.28
C ALA A 13 -21.09 35.82 -21.30
N LEU A 14 -21.00 36.10 -20.00
CA LEU A 14 -21.76 35.39 -18.97
C LEU A 14 -23.18 35.96 -18.89
N VAL A 15 -24.18 35.09 -18.92
CA VAL A 15 -25.56 35.45 -18.58
C VAL A 15 -25.76 35.16 -17.10
N VAL A 16 -26.05 36.21 -16.35
CA VAL A 16 -26.28 36.16 -14.90
C VAL A 16 -27.70 36.62 -14.59
N GLU A 17 -28.34 36.00 -13.62
CA GLU A 17 -29.71 36.28 -13.20
C GLU A 17 -29.72 36.79 -11.76
N GLY A 18 -30.38 37.91 -11.52
CA GLY A 18 -30.57 38.45 -10.19
C GLY A 18 -31.70 37.75 -9.45
N ALA A 19 -31.78 37.93 -8.12
CA ALA A 19 -32.84 37.36 -7.29
C ALA A 19 -34.28 37.72 -7.72
N GLY A 20 -34.45 38.79 -8.52
CA GLY A 20 -35.73 39.20 -9.11
C GLY A 20 -36.09 38.54 -10.45
N GLY A 21 -35.24 37.64 -10.99
CA GLY A 21 -35.43 36.99 -12.28
C GLY A 21 -34.93 37.80 -13.49
N ASP A 22 -34.41 39.01 -13.27
CA ASP A 22 -33.82 39.83 -14.31
C ASP A 22 -32.49 39.24 -14.77
N ARG A 23 -32.33 39.09 -16.09
CA ARG A 23 -31.11 38.57 -16.73
C ARG A 23 -30.22 39.72 -17.20
N HIS A 24 -28.95 39.63 -16.86
CA HIS A 24 -27.93 40.58 -17.22
C HIS A 24 -26.80 39.87 -17.97
N ARG A 25 -26.21 40.57 -18.95
CA ARG A 25 -25.07 40.06 -19.72
C ARG A 25 -23.78 40.71 -19.24
N LEU A 26 -22.86 39.91 -18.73
CA LEU A 26 -21.54 40.33 -18.26
C LEU A 26 -20.48 39.98 -19.31
N VAL A 27 -19.89 41.00 -19.94
CA VAL A 27 -18.81 40.82 -20.91
C VAL A 27 -17.54 40.35 -20.19
N MET A 28 -16.93 39.28 -20.69
CA MET A 28 -15.66 38.78 -20.18
C MET A 28 -14.50 39.63 -20.73
N ASP A 29 -14.35 40.84 -20.21
CA ASP A 29 -13.24 41.73 -20.55
C ASP A 29 -11.90 41.25 -19.98
N ASP A 30 -10.82 41.93 -20.36
CA ASP A 30 -9.47 41.57 -19.90
C ASP A 30 -9.32 41.78 -18.37
N ALA A 31 -10.11 42.69 -17.78
CA ALA A 31 -10.14 42.89 -16.34
C ALA A 31 -10.76 41.69 -15.60
N PHE A 32 -11.87 41.14 -16.11
CA PHE A 32 -12.52 39.93 -15.60
C PHE A 32 -11.61 38.71 -15.77
N ARG A 33 -10.98 38.54 -16.93
CA ARG A 33 -10.00 37.46 -17.18
C ARG A 33 -8.79 37.57 -16.27
N SER A 34 -8.29 38.79 -16.07
CA SER A 34 -7.19 39.06 -15.15
C SER A 34 -7.58 38.85 -13.69
N ALA A 35 -8.80 39.20 -13.29
CA ALA A 35 -9.33 38.94 -11.96
C ALA A 35 -9.50 37.44 -11.72
N LEU A 36 -10.00 36.68 -12.69
CA LEU A 36 -10.09 35.22 -12.61
C LEU A 36 -8.70 34.58 -12.52
N ARG A 37 -7.74 35.03 -13.33
CA ARG A 37 -6.33 34.55 -13.25
C ARG A 37 -5.70 34.89 -11.91
N ARG A 38 -5.95 36.09 -11.37
CA ARG A 38 -5.51 36.48 -10.02
C ARG A 38 -6.19 35.61 -8.96
N GLN A 39 -7.48 35.36 -9.06
CA GLN A 39 -8.23 34.53 -8.11
C GLN A 39 -7.83 33.05 -8.18
N SER A 40 -7.40 32.54 -9.33
CA SER A 40 -6.77 31.22 -9.45
C SER A 40 -5.34 31.20 -8.90
N ALA A 41 -4.59 32.29 -9.03
CA ALA A 41 -3.26 32.44 -8.43
C ALA A 41 -3.32 32.67 -6.90
N ASP A 42 -4.40 33.29 -6.44
CA ASP A 42 -4.73 33.66 -5.05
C ASP A 42 -5.74 32.68 -4.43
N GLY A 43 -6.05 31.60 -5.14
CA GLY A 43 -6.92 30.50 -4.74
C GLY A 43 -6.27 29.66 -3.66
N GLY A 44 -6.02 30.29 -2.51
CA GLY A 44 -5.59 29.73 -1.26
C GLY A 44 -4.25 29.03 -1.33
N ALA A 45 -3.39 29.31 -0.35
CA ALA A 45 -2.53 28.25 0.15
C ALA A 45 -3.43 27.12 0.71
N THR A 46 -4.03 26.29 -0.15
CA THR A 46 -4.37 24.90 0.19
C THR A 46 -3.12 24.38 0.86
N ARG A 47 -3.15 24.12 2.17
CA ARG A 47 -1.95 23.82 2.99
C ARG A 47 -1.00 22.97 2.16
N LYS A 48 0.04 23.59 1.60
CA LYS A 48 0.82 22.94 0.55
C LYS A 48 1.42 21.71 1.20
N ALA A 49 1.04 20.53 0.71
CA ALA A 49 1.59 19.30 1.22
C ALA A 49 3.11 19.43 1.15
N ALA A 50 3.78 19.12 2.27
CA ALA A 50 5.22 19.30 2.35
C ALA A 50 5.86 18.48 1.23
N PRO A 51 6.84 19.03 0.47
CA PRO A 51 7.48 18.31 -0.64
C PRO A 51 7.95 16.91 -0.25
N ARG A 52 8.45 16.76 0.98
CA ARG A 52 8.89 15.48 1.54
C ARG A 52 7.77 14.43 1.61
N ILE A 53 6.54 14.84 1.92
CA ILE A 53 5.37 13.96 1.97
C ILE A 53 4.94 13.55 0.56
N ILE A 54 4.88 14.53 -0.37
CA ILE A 54 4.58 14.27 -1.79
C ILE A 54 5.58 13.24 -2.36
N GLN A 55 6.88 13.51 -2.19
CA GLN A 55 7.93 12.62 -2.66
C GLN A 55 7.82 11.23 -2.01
N SER A 56 7.46 11.14 -0.72
CA SER A 56 7.25 9.87 -0.05
C SER A 56 6.14 9.04 -0.67
N PHE A 57 5.00 9.65 -1.02
CA PHE A 57 3.90 8.95 -1.68
C PHE A 57 4.24 8.51 -3.11
N ILE A 58 4.92 9.37 -3.87
CA ILE A 58 5.37 9.01 -5.22
C ILE A 58 6.41 7.88 -5.17
N ARG A 59 7.30 7.88 -4.17
CA ARG A 59 8.22 6.75 -3.92
C ARG A 59 7.48 5.46 -3.60
N GLN A 60 6.33 5.53 -2.93
CA GLN A 60 5.45 4.37 -2.67
C GLN A 60 4.71 3.88 -3.92
N GLY A 61 4.89 4.54 -5.07
CA GLY A 61 4.30 4.12 -6.35
C GLY A 61 2.99 4.81 -6.71
N MET A 62 2.52 5.77 -5.91
CA MET A 62 1.31 6.55 -6.24
C MET A 62 1.56 7.50 -7.43
N SER A 63 0.54 7.68 -8.27
CA SER A 63 0.53 8.67 -9.34
C SER A 63 0.41 10.10 -8.80
N ALA A 64 0.83 11.11 -9.57
CA ALA A 64 0.65 12.51 -9.17
C ALA A 64 -0.81 12.87 -8.87
N GLU A 65 -1.75 12.30 -9.62
CA GLU A 65 -3.20 12.48 -9.46
C GLU A 65 -3.69 11.88 -8.13
N ASP A 66 -3.22 10.68 -7.77
CA ASP A 66 -3.59 10.03 -6.52
C ASP A 66 -2.99 10.77 -5.32
N VAL A 67 -1.74 11.22 -5.43
CA VAL A 67 -1.09 12.02 -4.37
C VAL A 67 -1.79 13.37 -4.19
N ALA A 68 -2.21 14.02 -5.27
CA ALA A 68 -3.00 15.25 -5.19
C ALA A 68 -4.33 15.02 -4.46
N ARG A 69 -5.01 13.91 -4.75
CA ARG A 69 -6.26 13.52 -4.09
C ARG A 69 -6.05 13.23 -2.60
N GLU A 70 -4.99 12.51 -2.24
CA GLU A 70 -4.67 12.14 -0.85
C GLU A 70 -4.23 13.35 -0.01
N THR A 71 -3.45 14.25 -0.61
CA THR A 71 -2.84 15.37 0.11
C THR A 71 -3.64 16.68 0.04
N GLY A 72 -4.64 16.75 -0.84
CA GLY A 72 -5.40 17.97 -1.13
C GLY A 72 -4.59 19.06 -1.86
N ALA A 73 -3.38 18.76 -2.34
CA ALA A 73 -2.58 19.66 -3.15
C ALA A 73 -3.04 19.66 -4.62
N SER A 74 -2.74 20.72 -5.38
CA SER A 74 -3.01 20.71 -6.82
C SER A 74 -2.11 19.73 -7.57
N VAL A 75 -2.66 19.07 -8.61
CA VAL A 75 -1.91 18.13 -9.46
C VAL A 75 -0.69 18.80 -10.09
N GLU A 76 -0.82 20.05 -10.56
CA GLU A 76 0.28 20.83 -11.12
C GLU A 76 1.42 21.07 -10.14
N TYR A 77 1.12 21.22 -8.85
CA TYR A 77 2.14 21.35 -7.80
C TYR A 77 2.85 20.02 -7.56
N VAL A 78 2.10 18.91 -7.51
CA VAL A 78 2.65 17.55 -7.31
C VAL A 78 3.57 17.14 -8.47
N ARG A 79 3.16 17.38 -9.73
CA ARG A 79 3.93 17.04 -10.93
C ARG A 79 5.34 17.61 -10.96
N LYS A 80 5.58 18.76 -10.31
CA LYS A 80 6.94 19.34 -10.18
C LYS A 80 7.91 18.43 -9.43
N PHE A 81 7.40 17.60 -8.51
CA PHE A 81 8.18 16.67 -7.71
C PHE A 81 8.18 15.25 -8.26
N GLU A 82 7.26 14.92 -9.16
CA GLU A 82 7.10 13.58 -9.74
C GLU A 82 8.29 13.15 -10.57
N GLY A 83 8.69 13.95 -11.57
CA GLY A 83 9.79 13.60 -12.48
C GLY A 83 11.07 13.15 -11.76
N PRO A 84 11.61 13.93 -10.79
CA PRO A 84 12.77 13.54 -10.01
C PRO A 84 12.60 12.22 -9.24
N VAL A 85 11.41 11.97 -8.68
CA VAL A 85 11.15 10.76 -7.88
C VAL A 85 10.94 9.53 -8.77
N VAL A 86 10.30 9.69 -9.92
CA VAL A 86 10.19 8.62 -10.93
C VAL A 86 11.58 8.21 -11.41
N ALA A 87 12.46 9.17 -11.70
CA ALA A 87 13.85 8.89 -12.06
C ALA A 87 14.63 8.18 -10.94
N GLU A 88 14.37 8.49 -9.66
CA GLU A 88 14.93 7.75 -8.52
C GLU A 88 14.45 6.29 -8.52
N ARG A 89 13.15 6.05 -8.74
CA ARG A 89 12.59 4.69 -8.82
C ARG A 89 13.19 3.89 -9.97
N GLU A 90 13.32 4.49 -11.15
CA GLU A 90 14.00 3.87 -12.30
C GLU A 90 15.48 3.61 -12.03
N HIS A 91 16.15 4.53 -11.32
CA HIS A 91 17.52 4.32 -10.89
C HIS A 91 17.64 3.11 -9.95
N VAL A 92 16.70 2.93 -9.02
CA VAL A 92 16.66 1.75 -8.14
C VAL A 92 16.55 0.46 -8.93
N VAL A 93 15.68 0.40 -9.95
CA VAL A 93 15.59 -0.77 -10.85
C VAL A 93 16.93 -1.03 -11.52
N ARG A 94 17.52 -0.01 -12.17
CA ARG A 94 18.81 -0.15 -12.86
C ARG A 94 19.95 -0.58 -11.94
N SER A 95 19.97 -0.10 -10.69
CA SER A 95 20.97 -0.48 -9.70
C SER A 95 20.77 -1.92 -9.22
N ALA A 96 19.52 -2.32 -8.98
CA ALA A 96 19.18 -3.69 -8.63
C ALA A 96 19.55 -4.70 -9.73
N MET A 97 19.35 -4.36 -11.00
CA MET A 97 19.76 -5.21 -12.13
C MET A 97 21.28 -5.46 -12.21
N LYS A 98 22.08 -4.57 -11.61
CA LYS A 98 23.55 -4.66 -11.58
C LYS A 98 24.10 -5.35 -10.32
N VAL A 99 23.23 -5.92 -9.48
CA VAL A 99 23.67 -6.66 -8.30
C VAL A 99 24.35 -7.96 -8.74
N PRO A 100 25.62 -8.21 -8.35
CA PRO A 100 26.28 -9.47 -8.64
C PRO A 100 25.59 -10.62 -7.90
N VAL A 101 25.33 -11.71 -8.61
CA VAL A 101 24.79 -12.96 -8.08
C VAL A 101 25.70 -14.12 -8.43
N HIS A 102 25.69 -15.14 -7.59
CA HIS A 102 26.50 -16.34 -7.83
C HIS A 102 25.61 -17.40 -8.48
N THR A 103 25.87 -17.70 -9.75
CA THR A 103 25.27 -18.83 -10.46
C THR A 103 26.25 -20.01 -10.48
N ALA A 104 25.76 -21.23 -10.23
CA ALA A 104 26.61 -22.42 -10.19
C ALA A 104 27.28 -22.78 -11.54
N ILE A 105 26.80 -22.20 -12.65
CA ILE A 105 27.19 -22.58 -14.02
C ILE A 105 28.50 -21.92 -14.44
N GLU A 106 28.90 -20.80 -13.84
CA GLU A 106 30.15 -20.11 -14.16
C GLU A 106 30.85 -19.63 -12.89
N VAL A 107 31.85 -20.41 -12.46
CA VAL A 107 32.95 -19.83 -11.69
C VAL A 107 33.83 -19.14 -12.73
N ASP A 108 33.43 -17.94 -13.15
CA ASP A 108 34.28 -17.10 -14.01
C ASP A 108 35.64 -16.91 -13.33
N PRO A 109 36.75 -17.40 -13.91
CA PRO A 109 38.07 -17.23 -13.32
C PRO A 109 38.53 -15.76 -13.31
N MET A 110 37.85 -14.85 -14.02
CA MET A 110 38.08 -13.40 -13.97
C MET A 110 37.28 -12.66 -12.87
N GLY A 111 36.44 -13.36 -12.11
CA GLY A 111 35.77 -12.81 -10.92
C GLY A 111 34.68 -11.78 -11.19
N GLN A 112 34.22 -11.64 -12.43
CA GLN A 112 33.09 -10.77 -12.77
C GLN A 112 31.80 -11.58 -12.63
N GLY A 113 31.35 -11.82 -11.39
CA GLY A 113 30.13 -12.58 -11.12
C GLY A 113 28.94 -12.09 -11.94
N THR A 114 28.08 -13.03 -12.37
CA THR A 114 26.91 -12.76 -13.23
C THR A 114 25.98 -11.74 -12.58
N LEU A 115 25.40 -10.84 -13.38
CA LEU A 115 24.49 -9.82 -12.85
C LEU A 115 23.08 -10.38 -12.68
N PHE A 116 22.40 -9.97 -11.61
CA PHE A 116 21.00 -10.34 -11.33
C PHE A 116 20.11 -10.10 -12.55
N GLY A 117 20.21 -8.93 -13.18
CA GLY A 117 19.40 -8.58 -14.35
C GLY A 117 19.56 -9.58 -15.51
N GLN A 118 20.81 -9.97 -15.82
CA GLN A 118 21.10 -10.92 -16.88
C GLN A 118 20.49 -12.29 -16.60
N VAL A 119 20.66 -12.79 -15.37
CA VAL A 119 20.10 -14.09 -14.95
C VAL A 119 18.58 -14.09 -15.05
N ILE A 120 17.91 -13.03 -14.58
CA ILE A 120 16.44 -12.98 -14.63
C ILE A 120 15.94 -12.80 -16.06
N GLU A 121 16.60 -12.00 -16.89
CA GLU A 121 16.21 -11.81 -18.30
C GLU A 121 16.30 -13.11 -19.10
N GLU A 122 17.41 -13.86 -19.00
CA GLU A 122 17.57 -15.16 -19.66
C GLU A 122 16.48 -16.17 -19.24
N ARG A 123 16.10 -16.11 -17.96
CA ARG A 123 15.04 -16.97 -17.41
C ARG A 123 13.66 -16.58 -17.91
N LEU A 124 13.36 -15.28 -17.99
CA LEU A 124 12.12 -14.78 -18.56
C LEU A 124 12.02 -15.17 -20.05
N GLU A 125 13.12 -15.09 -20.79
CA GLU A 125 13.18 -15.53 -22.19
C GLU A 125 12.93 -17.05 -22.31
N SER A 126 13.54 -17.86 -21.45
CA SER A 126 13.35 -19.31 -21.41
C SER A 126 11.91 -19.75 -21.09
N LEU A 127 11.15 -18.87 -20.41
CA LEU A 127 9.72 -19.04 -20.12
C LEU A 127 8.82 -18.54 -21.26
N GLY A 128 9.37 -17.87 -22.27
CA GLY A 128 8.57 -17.22 -23.32
C GLY A 128 7.78 -16.02 -22.78
N ALA A 129 8.31 -15.33 -21.77
CA ALA A 129 7.64 -14.20 -21.13
C ALA A 129 7.41 -13.03 -22.12
N GLN A 130 6.21 -12.47 -22.07
CA GLN A 130 5.77 -11.32 -22.85
C GLN A 130 5.44 -10.14 -21.92
N GLU A 131 5.35 -8.94 -22.50
CA GLU A 131 5.00 -7.70 -21.78
C GLU A 131 5.82 -7.43 -20.50
N VAL A 132 7.11 -7.80 -20.52
CA VAL A 132 8.01 -7.67 -19.38
C VAL A 132 8.15 -6.19 -18.97
N ARG A 133 7.70 -5.87 -17.75
CA ARG A 133 7.70 -4.52 -17.20
C ARG A 133 8.34 -4.50 -15.82
N TRP A 134 9.44 -3.77 -15.71
CA TRP A 134 10.12 -3.53 -14.44
C TRP A 134 9.58 -2.28 -13.74
N SER A 135 9.46 -2.36 -12.43
CA SER A 135 9.04 -1.24 -11.59
C SER A 135 9.68 -1.34 -10.21
N SER A 136 9.72 -0.22 -9.50
CA SER A 136 10.12 -0.20 -8.10
C SER A 136 9.22 0.73 -7.30
N TRP A 137 9.14 0.47 -5.99
CA TRP A 137 8.53 1.35 -5.01
C TRP A 137 9.21 1.15 -3.66
N LYS A 138 9.03 2.13 -2.78
CA LYS A 138 9.53 2.08 -1.41
C LYS A 138 8.38 1.78 -0.47
N GLU A 139 8.53 0.76 0.37
CA GLU A 139 7.56 0.47 1.43
C GLU A 139 7.62 1.52 2.55
N GLN A 140 6.50 1.76 3.23
CA GLN A 140 6.39 2.82 4.25
C GLN A 140 7.34 2.63 5.44
N LEU A 141 7.50 1.38 5.90
CA LEU A 141 8.39 0.99 6.98
C LEU A 141 9.56 0.12 6.49
N GLY A 142 9.62 -0.14 5.17
CA GLY A 142 10.48 -1.14 4.56
C GLY A 142 11.54 -0.56 3.62
N GLY A 143 12.18 -1.48 2.90
CA GLY A 143 13.18 -1.17 1.89
C GLY A 143 12.55 -0.77 0.56
N TRP A 144 13.41 -0.74 -0.46
CA TRP A 144 12.94 -0.71 -1.84
C TRP A 144 12.45 -2.10 -2.23
N VAL A 145 11.38 -2.16 -2.99
CA VAL A 145 10.92 -3.37 -3.66
C VAL A 145 11.10 -3.17 -5.15
N VAL A 146 11.70 -4.15 -5.80
CA VAL A 146 11.83 -4.23 -7.26
C VAL A 146 10.90 -5.33 -7.74
N LYS A 147 10.10 -5.04 -8.75
CA LYS A 147 9.12 -5.95 -9.33
C LYS A 147 9.33 -6.07 -10.82
N VAL A 148 9.20 -7.28 -11.33
CA VAL A 148 8.93 -7.54 -12.74
C VAL A 148 7.52 -8.11 -12.88
N ALA A 149 6.73 -7.52 -13.77
CA ALA A 149 5.45 -8.05 -14.21
C ALA A 149 5.63 -8.58 -15.64
N PHE A 150 5.07 -9.74 -15.94
CA PHE A 150 5.19 -10.37 -17.25
C PHE A 150 4.05 -11.36 -17.47
N THR A 151 3.80 -11.71 -18.73
CA THR A 151 2.79 -12.70 -19.11
C THR A 151 3.48 -13.94 -19.67
N SER A 152 3.13 -15.13 -19.17
CA SER A 152 3.67 -16.41 -19.64
C SER A 152 2.51 -17.40 -19.73
N GLU A 153 2.44 -18.18 -20.81
CA GLU A 153 1.33 -19.15 -21.00
C GLU A 153 -0.07 -18.52 -20.81
N GLU A 154 -0.26 -17.28 -21.28
CA GLU A 154 -1.50 -16.47 -21.11
C GLU A 154 -1.84 -16.07 -19.66
N ILE A 155 -0.95 -16.32 -18.71
CA ILE A 155 -1.12 -15.96 -17.30
C ILE A 155 -0.22 -14.76 -16.96
N GLU A 156 -0.80 -13.76 -16.29
CA GLU A 156 -0.04 -12.66 -15.71
C GLU A 156 0.67 -13.12 -14.44
N HIS A 157 1.97 -12.86 -14.38
CA HIS A 157 2.81 -13.14 -13.23
C HIS A 157 3.45 -11.86 -12.71
N ASP A 158 3.73 -11.84 -11.41
CA ASP A 158 4.54 -10.80 -10.83
C ASP A 158 5.56 -11.34 -9.84
N ALA A 159 6.84 -11.04 -10.06
CA ALA A 159 7.92 -11.40 -9.17
C ALA A 159 8.46 -10.16 -8.47
N ARG A 160 8.62 -10.24 -7.14
CA ARG A 160 9.01 -9.13 -6.28
C ARG A 160 10.23 -9.51 -5.43
N TRP A 161 11.18 -8.59 -5.35
CA TRP A 161 12.36 -8.71 -4.51
C TRP A 161 12.50 -7.48 -3.64
N SER A 162 12.84 -7.68 -2.36
CA SER A 162 13.31 -6.60 -1.51
C SER A 162 14.76 -6.28 -1.84
N TYR A 163 15.06 -5.00 -2.03
CA TYR A 163 16.36 -4.48 -2.41
C TYR A 163 16.93 -3.61 -1.28
N ASP A 164 18.10 -4.01 -0.78
CA ASP A 164 18.89 -3.23 0.17
C ASP A 164 19.99 -2.48 -0.60
N ALA A 165 19.78 -1.18 -0.80
CA ALA A 165 20.73 -0.32 -1.51
C ALA A 165 22.09 -0.18 -0.79
N LYS A 166 22.14 -0.34 0.54
CA LYS A 166 23.39 -0.25 1.30
C LYS A 166 24.22 -1.51 1.16
N LYS A 167 23.56 -2.67 1.21
CA LYS A 167 24.21 -3.98 1.03
C LYS A 167 24.38 -4.37 -0.44
N HIS A 168 23.74 -3.63 -1.33
CA HIS A 168 23.68 -3.92 -2.76
C HIS A 168 23.24 -5.37 -3.01
N ALA A 169 22.15 -5.78 -2.35
CA ALA A 169 21.67 -7.16 -2.34
C ALA A 169 20.14 -7.21 -2.56
N LEU A 170 19.68 -8.31 -3.16
CA LEU A 170 18.25 -8.62 -3.33
C LEU A 170 17.87 -9.88 -2.56
N SER A 171 16.67 -9.91 -2.02
CA SER A 171 16.04 -11.12 -1.49
C SER A 171 14.63 -11.32 -2.08
N PRO A 172 14.27 -12.55 -2.49
CA PRO A 172 12.93 -12.84 -2.99
C PRO A 172 11.85 -12.55 -1.94
N ALA A 173 10.77 -11.88 -2.34
CA ALA A 173 9.66 -11.51 -1.46
C ALA A 173 8.37 -12.30 -1.72
N ASN A 174 8.25 -12.98 -2.87
CA ASN A 174 7.11 -13.85 -3.21
C ASN A 174 7.55 -15.11 -3.96
N ASN A 175 6.61 -16.01 -4.24
CA ASN A 175 6.88 -17.32 -4.83
C ASN A 175 7.48 -17.20 -6.24
N GLU A 176 6.96 -16.31 -7.07
CA GLU A 176 7.44 -16.06 -8.43
C GLU A 176 8.90 -15.58 -8.41
N ALA A 177 9.24 -14.69 -7.48
CA ALA A 177 10.64 -14.28 -7.29
C ALA A 177 11.52 -15.41 -6.77
N ILE A 178 11.02 -16.26 -5.88
CA ILE A 178 11.75 -17.45 -5.40
C ILE A 178 12.04 -18.37 -6.59
N THR A 179 11.02 -18.72 -7.37
CA THR A 179 11.12 -19.55 -8.57
C THR A 179 12.09 -18.98 -9.60
N LEU A 180 11.99 -17.67 -9.89
CA LEU A 180 12.92 -17.00 -10.81
C LEU A 180 14.34 -16.88 -10.25
N SER A 181 14.55 -16.94 -8.93
CA SER A 181 15.88 -16.87 -8.30
C SER A 181 16.50 -18.24 -8.03
N GLN A 182 15.70 -19.32 -7.99
CA GLN A 182 16.15 -20.68 -7.70
C GLN A 182 16.93 -21.28 -8.87
N GLN A 183 18.01 -21.99 -8.60
CA GLN A 183 18.80 -22.65 -9.63
C GLN A 183 18.06 -23.87 -10.21
N GLY A 184 18.07 -24.05 -11.54
CA GLY A 184 17.44 -25.19 -12.22
C GLY A 184 16.38 -24.80 -13.26
N GLU A 185 15.69 -25.80 -13.82
CA GLU A 185 14.61 -25.60 -14.79
C GLU A 185 13.39 -24.98 -14.13
N ILE A 186 12.84 -23.94 -14.76
CA ILE A 186 11.72 -23.14 -14.23
C ILE A 186 10.37 -23.60 -14.81
N ARG A 187 10.39 -24.43 -15.86
CA ARG A 187 9.18 -24.86 -16.59
C ARG A 187 8.21 -25.56 -15.63
N GLY A 188 6.96 -25.10 -15.59
CA GLY A 188 5.89 -25.62 -14.72
C GLY A 188 5.94 -25.20 -13.25
N ALA A 189 6.98 -24.46 -12.80
CA ALA A 189 7.08 -24.01 -11.41
C ALA A 189 6.25 -22.74 -11.11
N LEU A 190 5.92 -21.96 -12.15
CA LEU A 190 5.13 -20.73 -12.04
C LEU A 190 3.61 -20.95 -12.06
N ILE A 191 3.15 -22.22 -12.12
CA ILE A 191 1.73 -22.53 -12.03
C ILE A 191 1.23 -22.13 -10.64
N PRO A 192 0.17 -21.29 -10.53
CA PRO A 192 -0.41 -20.89 -9.26
C PRO A 192 -0.74 -22.11 -8.40
N ARG A 193 -0.01 -22.28 -7.30
CA ARG A 193 -0.25 -23.37 -6.35
C ARG A 193 -1.49 -22.99 -5.54
N LEU A 194 -2.63 -23.59 -5.88
CA LEU A 194 -3.82 -23.48 -5.04
C LEU A 194 -3.48 -24.03 -3.65
N ARG A 195 -3.48 -23.17 -2.63
CA ARG A 195 -3.40 -23.61 -1.24
C ARG A 195 -4.73 -24.31 -0.96
N ALA A 196 -4.69 -25.63 -0.82
CA ALA A 196 -5.83 -26.34 -0.25
C ALA A 196 -6.09 -25.74 1.13
N LEU A 197 -7.26 -25.12 1.32
CA LEU A 197 -7.75 -24.89 2.67
C LEU A 197 -7.78 -26.27 3.34
N PRO A 198 -7.27 -26.41 4.57
CA PRO A 198 -7.53 -27.63 5.32
C PRO A 198 -9.04 -27.84 5.29
N PRO A 199 -9.55 -29.07 5.05
CA PRO A 199 -10.94 -29.33 5.33
C PRO A 199 -11.13 -28.87 6.77
N GLU A 200 -11.95 -27.84 6.96
CA GLU A 200 -12.39 -27.40 8.27
C GLU A 200 -12.70 -28.69 9.01
N ALA A 201 -11.94 -28.94 10.10
CA ALA A 201 -12.04 -30.18 10.83
C ALA A 201 -13.52 -30.37 11.06
N ALA A 202 -14.10 -31.38 10.40
CA ALA A 202 -15.52 -31.62 10.47
C ALA A 202 -15.83 -31.60 11.94
N ASP A 203 -16.55 -30.56 12.37
CA ASP A 203 -16.95 -30.40 13.74
C ASP A 203 -17.55 -31.75 14.12
N THR A 204 -16.88 -32.44 15.03
CA THR A 204 -17.39 -33.64 15.67
C THR A 204 -18.52 -33.21 16.59
N HIS A 205 -19.58 -32.66 16.00
CA HIS A 205 -20.93 -32.72 16.49
C HIS A 205 -21.58 -33.89 15.76
N GLU A 206 -21.23 -35.10 16.22
CA GLU A 206 -22.09 -36.27 16.05
C GLU A 206 -23.38 -36.04 16.84
N GLU A 207 -24.27 -35.18 16.37
CA GLU A 207 -25.69 -35.30 16.65
C GLU A 207 -26.50 -34.82 15.43
N ALA A 208 -27.23 -35.76 14.84
CA ALA A 208 -28.32 -35.57 13.90
C ALA A 208 -28.02 -34.88 12.54
N GLY A 209 -27.28 -35.59 11.68
CA GLY A 209 -27.80 -35.93 10.34
C GLY A 209 -28.21 -34.82 9.37
N VAL A 210 -27.57 -33.64 9.35
CA VAL A 210 -27.77 -32.65 8.28
C VAL A 210 -26.45 -32.02 7.85
N THR A 211 -25.64 -32.76 7.08
CA THR A 211 -24.66 -32.17 6.16
C THR A 211 -25.06 -32.50 4.73
N ARG A 212 -26.11 -31.83 4.27
CA ARG A 212 -26.41 -31.78 2.85
C ARG A 212 -26.84 -30.36 2.53
N PHE A 213 -26.07 -29.75 1.64
CA PHE A 213 -26.48 -28.64 0.79
C PHE A 213 -28.00 -28.66 0.58
N ASP A 214 -28.71 -27.76 1.25
CA ASP A 214 -30.17 -27.73 1.29
C ASP A 214 -30.68 -27.32 -0.09
N SER A 215 -30.97 -28.33 -0.90
CA SER A 215 -31.54 -28.16 -2.24
C SER A 215 -33.03 -27.75 -2.18
N GLY A 216 -33.57 -27.44 -1.00
CA GLY A 216 -34.92 -26.95 -0.76
C GLY A 216 -35.04 -25.43 -0.59
N ALA A 217 -33.93 -24.71 -0.36
CA ALA A 217 -33.94 -23.26 -0.10
C ALA A 217 -34.46 -22.41 -1.29
N PHE A 218 -34.62 -23.01 -2.47
CA PHE A 218 -35.11 -22.35 -3.69
C PHE A 218 -36.44 -22.91 -4.23
N ARG A 219 -37.20 -23.69 -3.44
CA ARG A 219 -38.58 -24.02 -3.83
C ARG A 219 -39.47 -22.79 -3.66
N LEU A 220 -39.81 -22.13 -4.77
CA LEU A 220 -40.95 -21.21 -4.79
C LEU A 220 -42.23 -22.02 -4.48
N PRO A 221 -43.16 -21.48 -3.65
CA PRO A 221 -44.44 -22.13 -3.41
C PRO A 221 -45.21 -22.28 -4.74
N GLU A 222 -45.73 -23.48 -5.01
CA GLU A 222 -46.68 -23.70 -6.11
C GLU A 222 -47.96 -22.90 -5.85
N PRO A 223 -48.58 -22.31 -6.90
CA PRO A 223 -49.78 -21.52 -6.75
C PRO A 223 -50.97 -22.46 -6.50
N THR A 224 -51.46 -22.50 -5.26
CA THR A 224 -52.78 -23.08 -5.00
C THR A 224 -53.86 -22.11 -5.45
N ALA A 225 -54.67 -22.57 -6.40
CA ALA A 225 -55.82 -21.85 -6.88
C ALA A 225 -56.91 -21.73 -5.79
N SER A 226 -57.62 -20.60 -5.85
CA SER A 226 -58.90 -20.27 -5.22
C SER A 226 -58.90 -19.75 -3.78
N SER A 227 -58.90 -18.42 -3.65
CA SER A 227 -60.13 -17.71 -3.29
C SER A 227 -60.06 -16.26 -3.77
N THR A 228 -61.04 -15.86 -4.57
CA THR A 228 -61.18 -14.52 -5.16
C THR A 228 -61.46 -13.48 -4.09
N GLN A 229 -60.52 -12.54 -3.87
CA GLN A 229 -60.83 -11.22 -3.34
C GLN A 229 -60.01 -10.17 -4.09
N ASP A 230 -60.71 -9.59 -5.08
CA ASP A 230 -60.62 -8.25 -5.63
C ASP A 230 -59.50 -7.34 -5.07
N THR A 231 -58.48 -7.08 -5.89
CA THR A 231 -57.47 -6.05 -5.66
C THR A 231 -57.84 -4.80 -6.45
N ALA A 232 -58.84 -4.07 -5.96
CA ALA A 232 -58.97 -2.66 -6.32
C ALA A 232 -57.94 -1.85 -5.49
N PRO A 233 -57.11 -0.99 -6.10
CA PRO A 233 -56.16 -0.18 -5.34
C PRO A 233 -56.90 0.89 -4.54
N GLN A 234 -56.78 0.87 -3.21
CA GLN A 234 -57.24 1.97 -2.37
C GLN A 234 -56.30 3.18 -2.50
N PRO A 235 -56.82 4.42 -2.59
CA PRO A 235 -56.01 5.62 -2.72
C PRO A 235 -55.27 5.91 -1.40
N TRP A 236 -54.01 6.33 -1.52
CA TRP A 236 -53.20 6.80 -0.40
C TRP A 236 -53.81 8.08 0.20
N GLU A 237 -54.11 8.08 1.51
CA GLU A 237 -54.42 9.29 2.25
C GLU A 237 -53.13 9.87 2.87
N ALA A 238 -52.88 11.16 2.62
CA ALA A 238 -51.75 11.90 3.14
C ALA A 238 -51.89 12.17 4.66
N PRO A 239 -50.79 12.17 5.45
CA PRO A 239 -50.88 12.42 6.88
C PRO A 239 -51.22 13.88 7.17
N ARG A 240 -52.31 14.11 7.92
CA ARG A 240 -52.65 15.43 8.49
C ARG A 240 -51.79 15.71 9.73
N ARG A 241 -51.33 16.96 9.86
CA ARG A 241 -50.72 17.53 11.06
C ARG A 241 -51.77 17.76 12.15
N ASP A 242 -51.41 17.50 13.40
CA ASP A 242 -51.60 18.40 14.56
C ASP A 242 -50.77 17.84 15.74
N GLU A 243 -49.74 18.54 16.20
CA GLU A 243 -49.76 19.54 17.29
C GLU A 243 -50.00 18.95 18.68
N GLY A 244 -48.95 18.99 19.51
CA GLY A 244 -48.95 18.54 20.90
C GLY A 244 -47.56 18.64 21.56
N ALA A 245 -47.22 19.85 22.03
CA ALA A 245 -46.50 20.23 23.27
C ALA A 245 -45.72 19.12 24.04
N SER A 246 -44.51 19.29 24.61
CA SER A 246 -43.90 20.43 25.31
C SER A 246 -42.39 20.22 25.57
N VAL A 247 -41.69 21.35 25.52
CA VAL A 247 -40.47 21.83 26.22
C VAL A 247 -39.96 21.05 27.45
N SER A 248 -38.64 20.86 27.58
CA SER A 248 -37.79 21.61 28.55
C SER A 248 -36.32 21.18 28.59
N HIS A 249 -35.47 22.18 28.81
CA HIS A 249 -34.01 22.16 28.91
C HIS A 249 -33.47 21.45 30.17
N LEU A 250 -32.17 21.15 30.15
CA LEU A 250 -31.12 21.28 31.19
C LEU A 250 -29.85 20.67 30.54
N GLY A 251 -28.63 21.16 30.64
CA GLY A 251 -28.01 22.13 31.53
C GLY A 251 -26.51 21.81 31.48
N ARG A 252 -25.71 22.84 31.20
CA ARG A 252 -24.25 22.88 31.07
C ARG A 252 -23.52 22.67 32.40
N GLN A 253 -22.41 21.93 32.38
CA GLN A 253 -21.10 22.13 33.08
C GLN A 253 -20.25 20.87 32.82
N GLY A 254 -18.97 20.86 32.45
CA GLY A 254 -17.89 21.83 32.52
C GLY A 254 -16.71 21.15 33.24
N ASN A 255 -15.67 20.72 32.51
CA ASN A 255 -14.24 20.86 32.88
C ASN A 255 -13.29 20.05 31.97
N HIS A 256 -12.23 20.72 31.53
CA HIS A 256 -10.93 20.10 31.19
C HIS A 256 -10.10 19.95 32.49
N PRO A 257 -8.99 19.20 32.50
CA PRO A 257 -7.72 19.74 31.99
C PRO A 257 -6.86 18.73 31.19
N ALA A 258 -5.88 19.31 30.49
CA ALA A 258 -4.80 18.68 29.76
C ALA A 258 -3.72 18.07 30.67
N GLY A 259 -2.92 17.12 30.13
CA GLY A 259 -1.63 16.73 30.72
C GLY A 259 -1.09 15.34 30.33
N THR A 260 -0.30 15.28 29.26
CA THR A 260 1.00 14.57 29.06
C THR A 260 1.30 13.19 29.69
N GLN A 261 1.96 12.32 28.87
CA GLN A 261 2.69 11.05 29.18
C GLN A 261 1.80 9.78 29.18
N GLN A 262 2.10 8.62 28.60
CA GLN A 262 3.35 7.97 28.15
C GLN A 262 3.00 6.65 27.39
N PRO A 263 3.57 6.31 26.23
CA PRO A 263 3.61 4.93 25.74
C PRO A 263 5.03 4.37 25.94
N ALA A 264 5.41 4.06 27.19
CA ALA A 264 6.75 3.54 27.49
C ALA A 264 6.77 2.27 28.36
N ARG A 265 5.64 1.84 28.94
CA ARG A 265 5.65 0.73 29.90
C ARG A 265 5.70 -0.67 29.28
N VAL A 266 5.23 -0.84 28.04
CA VAL A 266 5.26 -2.17 27.38
C VAL A 266 6.63 -2.47 26.76
N ALA A 267 7.30 -1.46 26.18
CA ALA A 267 8.63 -1.62 25.60
C ALA A 267 9.74 -1.78 26.67
N GLN A 268 9.55 -1.25 27.87
CA GLN A 268 10.52 -1.38 28.96
C GLN A 268 10.58 -2.79 29.57
N VAL A 269 9.48 -3.55 29.53
CA VAL A 269 9.44 -4.92 30.10
C VAL A 269 10.24 -5.87 29.20
N GLU A 270 10.05 -5.82 27.88
CA GLU A 270 10.79 -6.61 26.88
C GLU A 270 12.31 -6.35 26.89
N LEU A 271 12.70 -5.08 27.11
CA LEU A 271 14.13 -4.70 27.17
C LEU A 271 14.83 -5.24 28.42
N ASN A 272 14.11 -5.38 29.54
CA ASN A 272 14.67 -5.93 30.78
C ASN A 272 14.84 -7.46 30.69
N GLU A 273 13.88 -8.16 30.07
CA GLU A 273 13.97 -9.60 29.85
C GLU A 273 15.14 -9.97 28.92
N THR A 274 15.38 -9.17 27.89
CA THR A 274 16.50 -9.37 26.97
C THR A 274 17.85 -9.12 27.67
N ALA A 275 17.91 -8.16 28.60
CA ALA A 275 19.11 -7.84 29.36
C ALA A 275 19.49 -8.95 30.36
N ASP A 276 18.51 -9.50 31.08
CA ASP A 276 18.72 -10.60 32.03
C ASP A 276 19.23 -11.87 31.31
N LEU A 277 18.73 -12.13 30.11
CA LEU A 277 19.14 -13.28 29.28
C LEU A 277 20.58 -13.15 28.78
N LEU A 278 21.01 -11.93 28.43
CA LEU A 278 22.39 -11.63 28.04
C LEU A 278 23.36 -11.68 29.23
N GLU A 279 22.92 -11.27 30.41
CA GLU A 279 23.72 -11.36 31.63
C GLU A 279 23.90 -12.81 32.09
N ALA A 280 22.86 -13.64 32.00
CA ALA A 280 22.94 -15.08 32.22
C ALA A 280 23.90 -15.77 31.23
N LEU A 281 23.89 -15.37 29.96
CA LEU A 281 24.82 -15.86 28.94
C LEU A 281 26.27 -15.43 29.20
N ARG A 282 26.50 -14.20 29.66
CA ARG A 282 27.86 -13.74 30.05
C ARG A 282 28.38 -14.49 31.27
N ARG A 283 27.55 -14.71 32.28
CA ARG A 283 27.92 -15.50 33.48
C ARG A 283 28.32 -16.92 33.09
N ARG A 284 27.55 -17.55 32.21
CA ARG A 284 27.81 -18.89 31.70
C ARG A 284 29.08 -18.99 30.83
N ARG A 285 29.51 -17.90 30.19
CA ARG A 285 30.74 -17.85 29.38
C ARG A 285 31.99 -17.52 30.19
N GLY A 286 31.85 -16.79 31.30
CA GLY A 286 32.96 -16.39 32.17
C GLY A 286 33.51 -17.50 33.08
N GLU A 287 32.82 -18.63 33.25
CA GLU A 287 33.27 -19.74 34.12
C GLU A 287 34.22 -20.74 33.43
N ARG A 288 34.57 -20.55 32.15
CA ARG A 288 35.44 -21.49 31.41
C ARG A 288 36.86 -21.00 31.10
N GLU A 289 37.27 -19.82 31.54
CA GLU A 289 38.60 -19.30 31.24
C GLU A 289 39.27 -18.64 32.44
N SER A 290 39.79 -19.48 33.34
CA SER A 290 40.94 -19.15 34.18
C SER A 290 41.55 -20.44 34.75
N VAL A 291 42.30 -21.17 33.92
CA VAL A 291 43.34 -22.07 34.41
C VAL A 291 44.66 -21.32 34.24
N PRO A 292 45.32 -20.87 35.32
CA PRO A 292 46.67 -20.31 35.21
C PRO A 292 47.61 -21.45 34.82
N ARG A 293 48.31 -21.29 33.69
CA ARG A 293 49.42 -22.17 33.31
C ARG A 293 50.66 -21.66 34.04
N GLU A 294 51.09 -22.42 35.04
CA GLU A 294 52.41 -22.28 35.65
C GLU A 294 53.46 -22.59 34.57
N ASP A 295 54.36 -21.64 34.30
CA ASP A 295 55.49 -21.81 33.39
C ASP A 295 56.74 -21.99 34.24
N GLU A 296 57.06 -23.26 34.49
CA GLU A 296 58.29 -23.74 35.11
C GLU A 296 59.28 -24.05 33.97
N GLY A 297 60.48 -23.49 34.09
CA GLY A 297 61.41 -23.30 32.97
C GLY A 297 62.12 -24.54 32.43
N ASP A 298 62.87 -24.33 31.34
CA ASP A 298 64.14 -25.00 31.08
C ASP A 298 64.93 -24.26 29.97
N ASP A 299 66.17 -23.90 30.28
CA ASP A 299 67.26 -23.60 29.32
C ASP A 299 67.63 -24.92 28.58
N PRO A 300 68.17 -24.92 27.34
CA PRO A 300 69.64 -24.87 27.19
C PRO A 300 70.23 -24.31 25.87
N VAL A 301 71.44 -23.74 26.01
CA VAL A 301 72.71 -23.97 25.25
C VAL A 301 72.83 -23.55 23.76
N GLU A 302 73.64 -22.51 23.56
CA GLU A 302 74.88 -22.41 22.72
C GLU A 302 74.92 -23.05 21.31
N ASP A 303 75.19 -22.23 20.29
CA ASP A 303 76.40 -22.40 19.46
C ASP A 303 76.73 -21.13 18.66
N ALA A 304 78.03 -20.87 18.52
CA ALA A 304 78.67 -19.79 17.76
C ALA A 304 79.41 -20.34 16.53
#